data_AF-A0A1W9SYB3-F1
#
_entry.id   AF-A0A1W9SYB3-F1
#
_cell.length_a   1.000
_cell.length_b   1.000
_cell.length_c   1.000
_cell.angle_alpha   90.00
_cell.angle_beta   90.00
_cell.angle_gamma   90.00
#
_symmetry.space_group_name_H-M   'P 1'
#
loop_
_entity.id
_entity.type
_entity.pdbx_description
1 polymer ?
#
loop_
_entity_poly.entity_id
_entity_poly.type
_entity_poly.pdbx_seq_one_letter_code
_entity_poly.pdbx_strand_id
1 'polypeptide(L)'
;MRKITSLTGLVSFFTVLITGIILYVVPHGRIAYWTNWQFCNLSKEQWGNFHINVGVLFLLSITFHIYYNWKSILKYLTNKSKQFKVFTKEFNIALIITMIFIVGTYVEIPPFSTIIKISGEIKNIATKKYGEPPYGHAESSSLKKFTKQTDIDLNAGMILLKQAGLKVENSSQTLKEIAAANNVSPQKLYLIMISKGNKSKKNKKMLGN
;
A
#
# COMPACT_ATOMS: atom_id res chain seq x y z
N MET A 1 13.05 -12.51 -31.00
CA MET A 1 12.17 -12.91 -29.88
C MET A 1 12.92 -13.28 -28.61
N ARG A 2 13.76 -14.34 -28.56
CA ARG A 2 14.45 -14.77 -27.32
C ARG A 2 15.17 -13.66 -26.55
N LYS A 3 16.04 -12.89 -27.23
CA LYS A 3 16.81 -11.79 -26.59
C LYS A 3 15.90 -10.71 -26.01
N ILE A 4 14.86 -10.32 -26.76
CA ILE A 4 13.89 -9.30 -26.34
C ILE A 4 13.17 -9.78 -25.08
N THR A 5 12.58 -10.98 -25.09
CA THR A 5 11.90 -11.55 -23.92
C THR A 5 12.81 -11.66 -22.69
N SER A 6 14.07 -12.04 -22.86
CA SER A 6 15.02 -12.08 -21.73
C SER A 6 15.34 -10.69 -21.18
N LEU A 7 15.58 -9.70 -22.06
CA LEU A 7 15.87 -8.32 -21.64
C LEU A 7 14.64 -7.64 -21.03
N THR A 8 13.45 -7.84 -21.59
CA THR A 8 12.19 -7.37 -21.01
C THR A 8 11.96 -7.99 -19.64
N GLY A 9 12.22 -9.29 -19.48
CA GLY A 9 12.13 -9.97 -18.18
C GLY A 9 13.11 -9.39 -17.16
N LEU A 10 14.34 -9.12 -17.56
CA LEU A 10 15.36 -8.53 -16.68
C LEU A 10 15.00 -7.11 -16.24
N VAL A 11 14.59 -6.24 -17.17
CA VAL A 11 14.21 -4.86 -16.85
C VAL A 11 12.97 -4.84 -15.97
N SER A 12 11.93 -5.60 -16.33
CA SER A 12 10.71 -5.69 -15.52
C SER A 12 10.96 -6.29 -14.14
N PHE A 13 11.87 -7.25 -14.00
CA PHE A 13 12.30 -7.78 -12.70
C PHE A 13 12.84 -6.67 -11.79
N PHE A 14 13.77 -5.84 -12.27
CA PHE A 14 14.32 -4.73 -11.49
C PHE A 14 13.24 -3.70 -11.11
N THR A 15 12.32 -3.40 -12.03
CA THR A 15 11.21 -2.49 -11.73
C THR A 15 10.24 -3.08 -10.68
N VAL A 16 9.90 -4.37 -10.75
CA VAL A 16 9.09 -5.06 -9.74
C VAL A 16 9.80 -5.10 -8.39
N LEU A 17 11.12 -5.28 -8.39
CA LEU A 17 11.93 -5.25 -7.16
C LEU A 17 11.87 -3.87 -6.50
N ILE A 18 12.14 -2.80 -7.25
CA ILE A 18 12.09 -1.43 -6.74
C ILE A 18 10.69 -1.09 -6.21
N THR A 19 9.65 -1.38 -6.98
CA THR A 19 8.26 -1.12 -6.56
C THR A 19 7.87 -1.98 -5.35
N GLY A 20 8.36 -3.20 -5.24
CA GLY A 20 8.16 -4.07 -4.08
C GLY A 20 8.81 -3.51 -2.81
N ILE A 21 10.03 -2.99 -2.90
CA ILE A 21 10.72 -2.31 -1.78
C ILE A 21 9.92 -1.08 -1.33
N ILE A 22 9.40 -0.29 -2.28
CA ILE A 22 8.59 0.87 -1.95
C ILE A 22 7.30 0.44 -1.24
N LEU A 23 6.57 -0.55 -1.77
CA LEU A 23 5.35 -1.07 -1.14
C LEU A 23 5.60 -1.71 0.23
N TYR A 24 6.80 -2.23 0.47
CA TYR A 24 7.22 -2.75 1.76
C TYR A 24 7.32 -1.65 2.84
N VAL A 25 7.74 -0.43 2.47
CA VAL A 25 7.88 0.72 3.40
C VAL A 25 6.67 1.66 3.44
N VAL A 26 5.82 1.64 2.41
CA VAL A 26 4.62 2.50 2.30
C VAL A 26 3.69 2.30 3.51
N PRO A 27 3.13 3.37 4.10
CA PRO A 27 2.22 3.28 5.25
C PRO A 27 0.98 2.40 4.99
N HIS A 28 0.31 2.00 6.07
CA HIS A 28 -0.98 1.32 5.98
C HIS A 28 -1.98 2.11 5.13
N GLY A 29 -2.85 1.42 4.38
CA GLY A 29 -3.81 2.05 3.46
C GLY A 29 -4.64 3.13 4.15
N ARG A 30 -5.16 2.82 5.33
CA ARG A 30 -5.93 3.75 6.16
C ARG A 30 -5.22 5.09 6.42
N ILE A 31 -3.90 5.08 6.63
CA ILE A 31 -3.11 6.30 6.88
C ILE A 31 -2.80 6.97 5.56
N ALA A 32 -2.36 6.19 4.57
CA ALA A 32 -1.94 6.70 3.27
C ALA A 32 -3.05 7.48 2.57
N TYR A 33 -4.29 6.95 2.57
CA TYR A 33 -5.42 7.65 1.96
C TYR A 33 -5.91 8.81 2.82
N TRP A 34 -5.87 8.67 4.15
CA TRP A 34 -6.29 9.73 5.08
C TRP A 34 -5.44 10.99 4.98
N THR A 35 -4.13 10.82 4.82
CA THR A 35 -3.17 11.93 4.81
C THR A 35 -2.76 12.36 3.41
N ASN A 36 -3.32 11.71 2.38
CA ASN A 36 -2.91 11.85 0.98
C ASN A 36 -1.39 11.65 0.83
N TRP A 37 -0.88 10.56 1.40
CA TRP A 37 0.54 10.23 1.39
C TRP A 37 1.05 10.05 -0.04
N GLN A 38 2.21 10.66 -0.30
CA GLN A 38 2.89 10.59 -1.58
C GLN A 38 4.39 10.35 -1.37
N PHE A 39 5.00 9.66 -2.32
CA PHE A 39 6.44 9.49 -2.45
C PHE A 39 6.84 9.64 -3.91
N CYS A 40 7.84 10.46 -4.18
CA CYS A 40 8.23 10.86 -5.55
C CYS A 40 7.03 11.34 -6.39
N ASN A 41 6.15 12.17 -5.81
CA ASN A 41 4.94 12.70 -6.44
C ASN A 41 3.92 11.61 -6.88
N LEU A 42 4.04 10.40 -6.34
CA LEU A 42 3.13 9.30 -6.62
C LEU A 42 2.44 8.87 -5.32
N SER A 43 1.13 8.65 -5.41
CA SER A 43 0.34 8.11 -4.32
C SER A 43 0.66 6.64 -4.08
N LYS A 44 0.26 6.13 -2.91
CA LYS A 44 0.28 4.68 -2.61
C LYS A 44 -0.39 3.84 -3.71
N GLU A 45 -1.53 4.31 -4.21
CA GLU A 45 -2.32 3.61 -5.23
C GLU A 45 -1.57 3.53 -6.55
N GLN A 46 -0.91 4.62 -6.97
CA GLN A 46 -0.11 4.64 -8.19
C GLN A 46 1.10 3.70 -8.11
N TRP A 47 1.80 3.67 -6.97
CA TRP A 47 2.88 2.71 -6.73
C TRP A 47 2.38 1.25 -6.81
N GLY A 48 1.20 0.96 -6.24
CA GLY A 48 0.56 -0.34 -6.36
C GLY A 48 0.22 -0.70 -7.80
N ASN A 49 -0.34 0.25 -8.56
CA ASN A 49 -0.71 0.06 -9.96
C ASN A 49 0.50 -0.22 -10.84
N PHE A 50 1.63 0.47 -10.61
CA PHE A 50 2.88 0.18 -11.32
C PHE A 50 3.41 -1.21 -10.97
N HIS A 51 3.43 -1.59 -9.70
CA HIS A 51 3.89 -2.92 -9.29
C HIS A 51 3.08 -4.03 -9.95
N ILE A 52 1.75 -3.91 -9.98
CA ILE A 52 0.86 -4.92 -10.58
C ILE A 52 1.07 -5.00 -12.09
N ASN A 53 0.99 -3.88 -12.81
CA ASN A 53 1.10 -3.89 -14.28
C ASN A 53 2.47 -4.37 -14.75
N VAL A 54 3.55 -3.89 -14.12
CA VAL A 54 4.90 -4.37 -14.44
C VAL A 54 5.11 -5.81 -13.98
N GLY A 55 4.49 -6.22 -12.87
CA GLY A 55 4.48 -7.61 -12.41
C GLY A 55 3.83 -8.56 -13.42
N VAL A 56 2.69 -8.18 -14.01
CA VAL A 56 2.06 -8.94 -15.09
C VAL A 56 2.99 -9.03 -16.31
N LEU A 57 3.63 -7.93 -16.70
CA LEU A 57 4.64 -7.95 -17.77
C LEU A 57 5.80 -8.90 -17.45
N PHE A 58 6.31 -8.87 -16.21
CA PHE A 58 7.37 -9.77 -15.76
C PHE A 58 6.94 -11.23 -15.83
N LEU A 59 5.73 -11.56 -15.36
CA LEU A 59 5.18 -12.91 -15.42
C LEU A 59 5.04 -13.41 -16.87
N LEU A 60 4.49 -12.60 -17.77
CA LEU A 60 4.42 -12.94 -19.19
C LEU A 60 5.82 -13.15 -19.79
N SER A 61 6.74 -12.26 -19.45
CA SER A 61 8.11 -12.31 -19.96
C SER A 61 8.87 -13.54 -19.47
N ILE A 62 8.72 -13.94 -18.20
CA ILE A 62 9.37 -15.14 -17.66
C ILE A 62 8.72 -16.42 -18.21
N THR A 63 7.41 -16.45 -18.41
CA THR A 63 6.72 -17.57 -19.08
C THR A 63 7.24 -17.77 -20.50
N PHE A 64 7.32 -16.71 -21.30
CA PHE A 64 7.90 -16.81 -22.64
C PHE A 64 9.40 -17.12 -22.60
N HIS A 65 10.13 -16.62 -21.61
CA HIS A 65 11.54 -16.97 -21.42
C HIS A 65 11.71 -18.47 -21.16
N ILE A 66 10.89 -19.06 -20.29
CA ILE A 66 10.85 -20.50 -20.01
C ILE A 66 10.51 -21.28 -21.28
N TYR A 67 9.46 -20.88 -21.99
CA TYR A 67 9.03 -21.51 -23.24
C TYR A 67 10.16 -21.52 -24.29
N TYR A 68 10.77 -20.37 -24.55
CA TYR A 68 11.82 -20.26 -25.55
C TYR A 68 13.14 -20.93 -25.16
N ASN A 69 13.40 -21.11 -23.85
CA ASN A 69 14.60 -21.73 -23.31
C ASN A 69 14.32 -23.11 -22.69
N TRP A 70 13.21 -23.76 -23.08
CA TRP A 70 12.76 -25.03 -22.49
C TRP A 70 13.84 -26.12 -22.52
N LYS A 71 14.58 -26.25 -23.63
CA LYS A 71 15.68 -27.21 -23.74
C LYS A 71 16.79 -26.96 -22.71
N SER A 72 17.06 -25.70 -22.37
CA SER A 72 18.05 -25.35 -21.33
C SER A 72 17.54 -25.72 -19.94
N ILE A 73 16.25 -25.51 -19.68
CA ILE A 73 15.61 -25.89 -18.40
C ILE A 73 15.63 -27.41 -18.21
N LEU A 74 15.27 -28.17 -19.25
CA LEU A 74 15.32 -29.63 -19.23
C LEU A 74 16.72 -30.15 -18.89
N LYS A 75 17.80 -29.48 -19.34
CA LYS A 75 19.17 -29.87 -18.98
C LYS A 75 19.43 -29.83 -17.47
N TYR A 76 18.85 -28.87 -16.75
CA TYR A 76 18.93 -28.81 -15.29
C TYR A 76 18.16 -29.95 -14.59
N LEU A 77 17.22 -30.58 -15.29
CA LEU A 77 16.42 -31.72 -14.81
C LEU A 77 16.93 -33.08 -15.32
N THR A 78 18.00 -33.10 -16.13
CA THR A 78 18.60 -34.34 -16.63
C THR A 78 19.88 -34.69 -15.87
N ASN A 79 20.02 -35.95 -15.48
CA ASN A 79 21.23 -36.44 -14.80
C ASN A 79 22.41 -36.64 -15.79
N LYS A 80 23.63 -36.96 -15.30
CA LYS A 80 24.82 -37.24 -16.13
C LYS A 80 24.58 -38.27 -17.24
N SER A 81 23.64 -39.19 -17.04
CA SER A 81 23.23 -40.21 -18.02
C SER A 81 22.11 -39.76 -18.99
N LYS A 82 21.79 -38.46 -19.08
CA LYS A 82 20.76 -37.85 -19.95
C LYS A 82 19.32 -38.36 -19.73
N GLN A 83 19.05 -39.04 -18.62
CA GLN A 83 17.69 -39.44 -18.24
C GLN A 83 16.96 -38.26 -17.57
N PHE A 84 15.70 -38.06 -17.96
CA PHE A 84 14.81 -37.06 -17.36
C PHE A 84 14.38 -37.52 -15.97
N LYS A 85 14.74 -36.77 -14.92
CA LYS A 85 14.34 -37.08 -13.54
C LYS A 85 13.93 -35.79 -12.85
N VAL A 86 12.62 -35.60 -12.65
CA VAL A 86 12.08 -34.37 -12.04
C VAL A 86 12.65 -34.15 -10.63
N PHE A 87 12.79 -35.21 -9.85
CA PHE A 87 13.40 -35.17 -8.50
C PHE A 87 14.92 -35.40 -8.57
N THR A 88 15.65 -34.44 -9.15
CA THR A 88 17.11 -34.39 -8.99
C THR A 88 17.48 -33.94 -7.57
N LYS A 89 18.75 -34.13 -7.18
CA LYS A 89 19.25 -33.64 -5.89
C LYS A 89 19.09 -32.13 -5.80
N GLU A 90 19.38 -31.42 -6.89
CA GLU A 90 19.28 -29.97 -7.03
C GLU A 90 17.83 -29.49 -6.90
N PHE A 91 16.90 -30.18 -7.58
CA PHE A 91 15.47 -29.87 -7.47
C PHE A 91 14.97 -30.06 -6.02
N ASN A 92 15.34 -31.16 -5.37
CA ASN A 92 14.95 -31.42 -3.99
C ASN A 92 15.52 -30.38 -3.03
N ILE A 93 16.77 -29.95 -3.20
CA ILE A 93 17.36 -28.87 -2.40
C ILE A 93 16.58 -27.57 -2.61
N ALA A 94 16.31 -27.18 -3.87
CA ALA A 94 15.52 -25.99 -4.17
C ALA A 94 14.13 -26.05 -3.53
N LEU A 95 13.45 -27.19 -3.65
CA LEU A 95 12.13 -27.42 -3.05
C LEU A 95 12.17 -27.32 -1.52
N ILE A 96 13.16 -27.93 -0.86
CA ILE A 96 13.32 -27.87 0.60
C ILE A 96 13.55 -26.42 1.05
N ILE A 97 14.42 -25.68 0.36
CA ILE A 97 14.67 -24.26 0.68
C ILE A 97 13.38 -23.45 0.56
N THR A 98 12.62 -23.62 -0.53
CA THR A 98 11.33 -22.96 -0.70
C THR A 98 10.34 -23.34 0.40
N MET A 99 10.25 -24.63 0.76
CA MET A 99 9.38 -25.10 1.84
C MET A 99 9.79 -24.53 3.20
N ILE A 100 11.09 -24.39 3.49
CA ILE A 100 11.58 -23.74 4.71
C ILE A 100 11.09 -22.29 4.78
N PHE A 101 11.15 -21.54 3.68
CA PHE A 101 10.65 -20.16 3.65
C PHE A 101 9.13 -20.09 3.83
N ILE A 102 8.37 -20.98 3.21
CA ILE A 102 6.91 -21.04 3.34
C ILE A 102 6.51 -21.40 4.78
N VAL A 103 7.03 -22.50 5.30
CA VAL A 103 6.71 -22.98 6.66
C VAL A 103 7.19 -21.98 7.69
N GLY A 104 8.44 -21.50 7.57
CA GLY A 104 9.00 -20.53 8.51
C GLY A 104 8.23 -19.20 8.54
N THR A 105 7.71 -18.74 7.40
CA THR A 105 6.78 -17.60 7.34
C THR A 105 5.45 -17.93 8.01
N TYR A 106 4.88 -19.11 7.73
CA TYR A 106 3.59 -19.54 8.29
C TYR A 106 3.61 -19.71 9.82
N VAL A 107 4.70 -20.23 10.39
CA VAL A 107 4.84 -20.39 11.85
C VAL A 107 5.39 -19.15 12.55
N GLU A 108 5.62 -18.06 11.81
CA GLU A 108 6.07 -16.76 12.33
C GLU A 108 7.36 -16.82 13.17
N ILE A 109 8.35 -17.62 12.75
CA ILE A 109 9.66 -17.70 13.43
C ILE A 109 10.72 -16.81 12.76
N PRO A 110 11.76 -16.35 13.49
CA PRO A 110 12.91 -15.68 12.89
C PRO A 110 13.69 -16.59 11.91
N PRO A 111 14.29 -16.04 10.83
CA PRO A 111 14.31 -14.63 10.44
C PRO A 111 13.05 -14.14 9.70
N PHE A 112 12.13 -15.04 9.34
CA PHE A 112 10.96 -14.74 8.51
C PHE A 112 10.02 -13.73 9.18
N SER A 113 9.74 -13.92 10.48
CA SER A 113 8.95 -12.97 11.26
C SER A 113 9.62 -11.60 11.38
N THR A 114 10.96 -11.57 11.40
CA THR A 114 11.73 -10.33 11.58
C THR A 114 11.53 -9.40 10.38
N ILE A 115 11.56 -9.96 9.16
CA ILE A 115 11.29 -9.21 7.94
C ILE A 115 9.87 -8.60 7.97
N ILE A 116 8.88 -9.31 8.50
CA ILE A 116 7.50 -8.78 8.58
C ILE A 116 7.42 -7.68 9.65
N LYS A 117 8.04 -7.89 10.82
CA LYS A 117 8.05 -6.93 11.95
C LYS A 117 8.67 -5.60 11.57
N ILE A 118 9.80 -5.60 10.85
CA ILE A 118 10.45 -4.38 10.36
C ILE A 118 9.50 -3.55 9.49
N SER A 119 8.78 -4.18 8.54
CA SER A 119 7.77 -3.48 7.74
C SER A 119 6.68 -2.87 8.61
N GLY A 120 6.22 -3.61 9.62
CA GLY A 120 5.21 -3.15 10.58
C GLY A 120 5.68 -1.95 11.40
N GLU A 121 6.91 -1.96 11.89
CA GLU A 121 7.50 -0.86 12.64
C GLU A 121 7.64 0.41 11.80
N ILE A 122 8.14 0.29 10.56
CA ILE A 122 8.21 1.41 9.60
C ILE A 122 6.82 2.01 9.38
N LYS A 123 5.81 1.16 9.16
CA LYS A 123 4.42 1.59 8.97
C LYS A 123 3.84 2.23 10.23
N ASN A 124 4.20 1.76 11.42
CA ASN A 124 3.77 2.32 12.71
C ASN A 124 4.39 3.69 13.00
N ILE A 125 5.62 3.94 12.55
CA ILE A 125 6.23 5.27 12.63
C ILE A 125 5.39 6.28 11.83
N ALA A 126 4.91 5.88 10.64
CA ALA A 126 4.01 6.71 9.87
C ALA A 126 2.67 6.95 10.61
N THR A 127 2.12 5.95 11.29
CA THR A 127 0.94 6.10 12.15
C THR A 127 1.14 7.18 13.20
N LYS A 128 2.27 7.13 13.93
CA LYS A 128 2.58 8.12 14.98
C LYS A 128 2.80 9.52 14.41
N LYS A 129 3.43 9.62 13.24
CA LYS A 129 3.74 10.91 12.60
C LYS A 129 2.50 11.59 12.00
N TYR A 130 1.66 10.82 11.32
CA TYR A 130 0.56 11.35 10.51
C TYR A 130 -0.81 11.24 11.20
N GLY A 131 -0.94 10.46 12.27
CA GLY A 131 -2.20 10.21 12.94
C GLY A 131 -3.10 9.22 12.19
N GLU A 132 -4.09 8.69 12.90
CA GLU A 132 -5.06 7.75 12.34
C GLU A 132 -6.38 8.45 11.96
N PRO A 133 -7.09 7.93 10.94
CA PRO A 133 -8.46 8.33 10.71
C PRO A 133 -9.34 7.94 11.91
N PRO A 134 -10.45 8.67 12.18
CA PRO A 134 -11.36 8.36 13.29
C PRO A 134 -11.93 6.92 13.27
N TYR A 135 -12.02 6.33 12.08
CA TYR A 135 -12.42 4.94 11.86
C TYR A 135 -11.90 4.45 10.49
N GLY A 136 -12.01 3.14 10.22
CA GLY A 136 -11.53 2.54 8.97
C GLY A 136 -12.24 3.09 7.72
N HIS A 137 -11.48 3.44 6.69
CA HIS A 137 -11.99 4.01 5.43
C HIS A 137 -12.83 5.28 5.62
N ALA A 138 -12.49 6.10 6.62
CA ALA A 138 -13.14 7.38 6.86
C ALA A 138 -13.10 8.29 5.62
N GLU A 139 -12.00 8.28 4.87
CA GLU A 139 -11.85 9.04 3.62
C GLU A 139 -12.89 8.69 2.56
N SER A 140 -13.37 7.45 2.54
CA SER A 140 -14.35 6.97 1.56
C SER A 140 -15.79 7.21 2.01
N SER A 141 -16.00 7.71 3.24
CA SER A 141 -17.34 8.04 3.72
C SER A 141 -17.80 9.38 3.16
N SER A 142 -19.09 9.48 2.83
CA SER A 142 -19.73 10.77 2.54
C SER A 142 -19.57 11.72 3.71
N LEU A 143 -19.53 13.03 3.44
CA LEU A 143 -19.44 14.06 4.48
C LEU A 143 -20.56 13.90 5.52
N LYS A 144 -21.79 13.58 5.07
CA LYS A 144 -22.94 13.29 5.95
C LYS A 144 -22.71 12.08 6.86
N LYS A 145 -22.19 10.98 6.32
CA LYS A 145 -21.90 9.78 7.12
C LYS A 145 -20.76 10.03 8.09
N PHE A 146 -19.70 10.68 7.63
CA PHE A 146 -18.53 11.00 8.44
C PHE A 146 -18.86 11.89 9.63
N THR A 147 -19.59 12.98 9.40
CA THR A 147 -20.02 13.90 10.46
C THR A 147 -20.90 13.20 11.50
N LYS A 148 -21.83 12.34 11.06
CA LYS A 148 -22.62 11.48 11.95
C LYS A 148 -21.76 10.52 12.79
N GLN A 149 -20.75 9.87 12.20
CA GLN A 149 -19.89 8.91 12.90
C GLN A 149 -18.87 9.57 13.84
N THR A 150 -18.58 10.85 13.64
CA THR A 150 -17.63 11.62 14.45
C THR A 150 -18.30 12.61 15.41
N ASP A 151 -19.63 12.58 15.49
CA ASP A 151 -20.44 13.50 16.31
C ASP A 151 -20.17 14.98 16.00
N ILE A 152 -20.01 15.29 14.71
CA ILE A 152 -19.84 16.64 14.19
C ILE A 152 -21.18 17.11 13.62
N ASP A 153 -21.61 18.32 13.97
CA ASP A 153 -22.76 18.95 13.32
C ASP A 153 -22.45 19.22 11.83
N LEU A 154 -23.23 18.61 10.93
CA LEU A 154 -22.99 18.67 9.49
C LEU A 154 -23.03 20.11 8.95
N ASN A 155 -23.98 20.91 9.42
CA ASN A 155 -24.15 22.28 8.93
C ASN A 155 -22.99 23.17 9.37
N ALA A 156 -22.61 23.10 10.65
CA ALA A 156 -21.45 23.80 11.20
C ALA A 156 -20.16 23.34 10.51
N GLY A 157 -20.00 22.04 10.27
CA GLY A 157 -18.87 21.48 9.55
C GLY A 157 -18.75 22.04 8.13
N MET A 158 -19.84 22.05 7.36
CA MET A 158 -19.85 22.65 6.02
C MET A 158 -19.55 24.16 6.04
N ILE A 159 -20.08 24.90 7.02
CA ILE A 159 -19.77 26.33 7.18
C ILE A 159 -18.27 26.53 7.42
N LEU A 160 -17.64 25.72 8.28
CA LEU A 160 -16.21 25.80 8.55
C LEU A 160 -15.36 25.48 7.32
N LEU A 161 -15.75 24.48 6.54
CA LEU A 161 -15.07 24.15 5.28
C LEU A 161 -15.17 25.29 4.27
N LYS A 162 -16.35 25.89 4.10
CA LYS A 162 -16.55 27.06 3.23
C LYS A 162 -15.79 28.29 3.71
N GLN A 163 -15.78 28.56 5.02
CA GLN A 163 -15.00 29.64 5.64
C GLN A 163 -13.49 29.45 5.44
N ALA A 164 -13.03 28.20 5.33
CA ALA A 164 -11.65 27.87 4.99
C ALA A 164 -11.35 27.96 3.47
N GLY A 165 -12.29 28.44 2.65
CA GLY A 165 -12.13 28.60 1.21
C GLY A 165 -12.28 27.30 0.41
N LEU A 166 -12.79 26.22 1.03
CA LEU A 166 -12.92 24.92 0.37
C LEU A 166 -14.24 24.80 -0.39
N LYS A 167 -14.16 24.27 -1.60
CA LYS A 167 -15.29 23.92 -2.45
C LYS A 167 -15.93 22.62 -1.95
N VAL A 168 -17.17 22.70 -1.51
CA VAL A 168 -17.99 21.55 -1.11
C VAL A 168 -19.33 21.69 -1.83
N GLU A 169 -19.63 20.78 -2.75
CA GLU A 169 -20.85 20.85 -3.56
C GLU A 169 -22.05 20.38 -2.75
N ASN A 170 -21.93 19.22 -2.10
CA ASN A 170 -23.00 18.63 -1.31
C ASN A 170 -22.47 17.65 -0.24
N SER A 171 -23.35 17.24 0.67
CA SER A 171 -23.02 16.36 1.79
C SER A 171 -22.91 14.87 1.42
N SER A 172 -23.28 14.48 0.19
CA SER A 172 -23.10 13.13 -0.33
C SER A 172 -21.68 12.86 -0.85
N GLN A 173 -20.92 13.90 -1.21
CA GLN A 173 -19.52 13.76 -1.60
C GLN A 173 -18.71 13.09 -0.49
N THR A 174 -17.82 12.20 -0.87
CA THR A 174 -16.85 11.59 0.04
C THR A 174 -15.79 12.58 0.48
N LEU A 175 -15.18 12.34 1.64
CA LEU A 175 -14.02 13.14 2.05
C LEU A 175 -12.88 13.07 1.03
N LYS A 176 -12.67 11.93 0.37
CA LYS A 176 -11.68 11.76 -0.70
C LYS A 176 -11.98 12.68 -1.90
N GLU A 177 -13.23 12.74 -2.35
CA GLU A 177 -13.64 13.60 -3.47
C GLU A 177 -13.50 15.09 -3.13
N ILE A 178 -13.98 15.50 -1.95
CA ILE A 178 -13.86 16.90 -1.49
C ILE A 178 -12.37 17.26 -1.37
N ALA A 179 -11.55 16.37 -0.81
CA ALA A 179 -10.14 16.63 -0.62
C ALA A 179 -9.40 16.77 -1.96
N ALA A 180 -9.72 15.90 -2.93
CA ALA A 180 -9.17 15.96 -4.29
C ALA A 180 -9.55 17.26 -5.01
N ALA A 181 -10.82 17.67 -4.95
CA ALA A 181 -11.31 18.91 -5.59
C ALA A 181 -10.64 20.18 -5.02
N ASN A 182 -10.05 20.09 -3.82
CA ASN A 182 -9.42 21.20 -3.11
C ASN A 182 -7.90 21.04 -2.95
N ASN A 183 -7.27 20.01 -3.53
CA ASN A 183 -5.85 19.72 -3.36
C ASN A 183 -5.40 19.67 -1.89
N VAL A 184 -6.23 19.10 -1.01
CA VAL A 184 -5.92 18.88 0.42
C VAL A 184 -6.06 17.40 0.77
N SER A 185 -5.74 17.01 2.01
CA SER A 185 -5.98 15.65 2.50
C SER A 185 -7.35 15.53 3.20
N PRO A 186 -7.97 14.35 3.22
CA PRO A 186 -9.15 14.06 4.04
C PRO A 186 -8.95 14.46 5.51
N GLN A 187 -7.75 14.22 6.04
CA GLN A 187 -7.35 14.66 7.37
C GLN A 187 -7.50 16.17 7.57
N LYS A 188 -7.08 16.99 6.60
CA LYS A 188 -7.18 18.44 6.70
C LYS A 188 -8.64 18.90 6.82
N LEU A 189 -9.56 18.26 6.09
CA LEU A 189 -10.99 18.52 6.19
C LEU A 189 -11.51 18.25 7.61
N TYR A 190 -11.13 17.11 8.18
CA TYR A 190 -11.49 16.77 9.56
C TYR A 190 -10.97 17.80 10.56
N LEU A 191 -9.69 18.17 10.47
CA LEU A 191 -9.08 19.16 11.35
C LEU A 191 -9.78 20.53 11.28
N ILE A 192 -10.24 20.94 10.09
CA ILE A 192 -11.00 22.19 9.91
C ILE A 192 -12.35 22.09 10.63
N MET A 193 -13.09 20.99 10.47
CA MET A 193 -14.40 20.81 11.09
C MET A 193 -14.36 20.79 12.63
N ILE A 194 -13.27 20.29 13.23
CA ILE A 194 -13.10 20.27 14.70
C ILE A 194 -12.39 21.51 15.27
N SER A 195 -11.91 22.43 14.40
CA SER A 195 -11.06 23.56 14.79
C SER A 195 -11.74 24.55 15.76
N LYS A 196 -13.07 24.68 15.73
CA LYS A 196 -13.82 25.50 16.71
C LYS A 196 -14.32 24.70 17.94
N GLY A 197 -14.54 23.39 17.82
CA GLY A 197 -14.89 22.52 18.95
C GLY A 197 -13.80 22.48 20.03
N ASN A 198 -12.53 22.50 19.62
CA ASN A 198 -11.39 22.54 20.54
C ASN A 198 -11.16 23.92 21.20
N LYS A 199 -11.58 25.04 20.59
CA LYS A 199 -11.55 26.35 21.27
C LYS A 199 -12.59 26.44 22.39
N SER A 200 -13.76 25.84 22.20
CA SER A 200 -14.82 25.80 23.23
C SER A 200 -14.45 24.94 24.44
N LYS A 201 -13.85 23.75 24.23
CA LYS A 201 -13.36 22.89 25.35
C LYS A 201 -12.17 23.51 26.10
N LYS A 202 -11.29 24.26 25.42
CA LYS A 202 -10.15 24.95 26.07
C LYS A 202 -10.60 26.16 26.89
N ASN A 203 -11.61 26.93 26.43
CA ASN A 203 -12.20 28.03 27.20
C ASN A 203 -13.00 27.54 28.42
N LYS A 204 -13.75 26.43 28.33
CA LYS A 204 -14.43 25.83 29.49
C LYS A 204 -13.47 25.34 30.57
N LYS A 205 -12.27 24.89 30.20
CA LYS A 205 -11.23 24.45 31.15
C LYS A 205 -10.45 25.60 31.80
N MET A 206 -10.52 26.81 31.24
CA MET A 206 -9.91 28.03 31.79
C MET A 206 -10.88 28.86 32.65
N LEU A 207 -12.19 28.66 32.51
CA LEU A 207 -13.24 29.35 33.29
C LEU A 207 -13.83 28.46 34.41
N GLY A 208 -13.25 27.29 34.64
CA GLY A 208 -13.61 26.36 35.70
C GLY A 208 -12.42 26.14 36.63
N ASN A 209 -12.09 27.18 37.39
CA ASN A 209 -11.39 27.15 38.69
C ASN A 209 -11.73 28.46 39.40
#